data_AF-A0A0C2WPY8-F1
#
_entry.id   AF-A0A0C2WPY8-F1
#
_cell.length_a   1.000
_cell.length_b   1.000
_cell.length_c   1.000
_cell.angle_alpha   90.00
_cell.angle_beta   90.00
_cell.angle_gamma   90.00
#
_symmetry.space_group_name_H-M   'P 1'
#
loop_
_entity.id
_entity.type
_entity.pdbx_description
1 polymer ?
#
loop_
_entity_poly.entity_id
_entity_poly.type
_entity_poly.pdbx_seq_one_letter_code
_entity_poly.pdbx_strand_id
1 'polypeptide(L)'
;MVVLRSLIALVGLGGVSVQAIGTALGYGSATTGGGSAAAATPTSNAQLISWLSDSTARTIVLTSTFDFTSYYGTTSGKICKPWTCSPNPQVAIDSNSWCENYQPSAATGTASWYVAGTGYSYMLKVGSNKTLLGKGSSAGLKGIGLLIQNSNNVIIQNLVISDINAQFVWGGDAITIVGSTNGYGLSWIDHNYIKNVGRQFIVTGYDPAKNITISNNVFDGRATYSAVCNGKHYWVALFTVSQPHLSFARHFGHDYFQSGNL
;
A
#
# COMPACT_ATOMS: atom_id res chain seq x y z
N MET A 1 -27.59 -32.69 56.01
CA MET A 1 -26.88 -32.85 54.73
C MET A 1 -27.12 -31.61 53.88
N VAL A 2 -26.17 -30.68 53.87
CA VAL A 2 -26.23 -29.46 53.05
C VAL A 2 -25.35 -29.70 51.82
N VAL A 3 -25.95 -29.76 50.64
CA VAL A 3 -25.22 -29.92 49.37
C VAL A 3 -24.78 -28.54 48.91
N LEU A 4 -23.49 -28.24 49.09
CA LEU A 4 -22.87 -27.02 48.59
C LEU A 4 -22.64 -27.17 47.08
N ARG A 5 -23.43 -26.47 46.25
CA ARG A 5 -23.20 -26.40 44.80
C ARG A 5 -22.13 -25.35 44.52
N SER A 6 -20.93 -25.78 44.18
CA SER A 6 -19.86 -24.91 43.69
C SER A 6 -20.25 -24.31 42.34
N LEU A 7 -20.43 -22.99 42.28
CA LEU A 7 -20.39 -22.24 41.02
C LEU A 7 -18.93 -22.15 40.57
N ILE A 8 -18.59 -22.85 39.48
CA ILE A 8 -17.36 -22.56 38.73
C ILE A 8 -17.65 -21.30 37.91
N ALA A 9 -17.07 -20.17 38.34
CA ALA A 9 -17.02 -18.98 37.51
C ALA A 9 -16.05 -19.25 36.36
N LEU A 10 -16.59 -19.37 35.14
CA LEU A 10 -15.80 -19.40 33.92
C LEU A 10 -15.16 -18.01 33.75
N VAL A 11 -13.90 -17.87 34.16
CA VAL A 11 -13.09 -16.70 33.81
C VAL A 11 -12.92 -16.75 32.30
N GLY A 12 -13.73 -15.97 31.58
CA GLY A 12 -13.54 -15.77 30.16
C GLY A 12 -12.14 -15.20 29.95
N LEU A 13 -11.28 -15.96 29.28
CA LEU A 13 -10.04 -15.45 28.71
C LEU A 13 -10.44 -14.32 27.75
N GLY A 14 -10.38 -13.08 28.24
CA GLY A 14 -10.57 -11.90 27.41
C GLY A 14 -9.64 -12.04 26.21
N GLY A 15 -10.22 -12.13 25.02
CA GLY A 15 -9.44 -12.22 23.79
C GLY A 15 -8.44 -11.07 23.77
N VAL A 16 -7.16 -11.39 23.64
CA VAL A 16 -6.10 -10.37 23.52
C VAL A 16 -6.48 -9.51 22.33
N SER A 17 -6.83 -8.24 22.58
CA SER A 17 -7.14 -7.29 21.51
C SER A 17 -5.85 -7.02 20.75
N VAL A 18 -5.66 -7.66 19.60
CA VAL A 18 -4.59 -7.30 18.69
C VAL A 18 -4.93 -5.92 18.15
N GLN A 19 -4.07 -4.95 18.43
CA GLN A 19 -4.21 -3.55 18.07
C GLN A 19 -2.97 -3.08 17.33
N ALA A 20 -3.05 -1.92 16.67
CA ALA A 20 -1.87 -1.25 16.17
C ALA A 20 -0.90 -0.95 17.33
N ILE A 21 0.39 -1.10 17.08
CA ILE A 21 1.44 -0.84 18.07
C ILE A 21 1.81 0.64 18.02
N GLY A 22 1.75 1.31 19.17
CA GLY A 22 2.07 2.73 19.30
C GLY A 22 0.94 3.64 18.81
N THR A 23 1.25 4.93 18.68
CA THR A 23 0.33 5.96 18.18
C THR A 23 0.99 6.78 17.09
N ALA A 24 0.17 7.26 16.15
CA ALA A 24 0.62 8.16 15.11
C ALA A 24 1.18 9.45 15.71
N LEU A 25 2.28 9.94 15.14
CA LEU A 25 2.86 11.25 15.44
C LEU A 25 2.34 12.31 14.46
N GLY A 26 2.56 13.58 14.75
CA GLY A 26 2.31 14.66 13.78
C GLY A 26 0.86 14.77 13.33
N TYR A 27 0.64 15.05 12.05
CA TYR A 27 -0.70 15.38 11.53
C TYR A 27 -1.72 14.24 11.66
N GLY A 28 -1.27 12.98 11.71
CA GLY A 28 -2.14 11.81 11.81
C GLY A 28 -2.42 11.34 13.24
N SER A 29 -2.02 12.09 14.26
CA SER A 29 -2.04 11.66 15.67
C SER A 29 -3.41 11.28 16.24
N ALA A 30 -4.50 11.71 15.60
CA ALA A 30 -5.86 11.36 15.99
C ALA A 30 -6.38 10.06 15.34
N THR A 31 -5.57 9.36 14.54
CA THR A 31 -5.96 8.11 13.87
C THR A 31 -6.13 6.97 14.88
N THR A 32 -7.26 6.28 14.80
CA THR A 32 -7.65 5.12 15.65
C THR A 32 -7.97 3.85 14.85
N GLY A 33 -8.14 3.96 13.53
CA GLY A 33 -8.42 2.83 12.64
C GLY A 33 -9.74 2.14 12.93
N GLY A 34 -9.71 0.82 13.05
CA GLY A 34 -10.84 -0.02 13.49
C GLY A 34 -11.24 0.16 14.96
N GLY A 35 -10.52 0.97 15.74
CA GLY A 35 -10.82 1.23 17.15
C GLY A 35 -10.80 -0.04 17.98
N SER A 36 -11.87 -0.30 18.74
CA SER A 36 -12.01 -1.48 19.60
C SER A 36 -12.53 -2.73 18.89
N ALA A 37 -12.66 -2.71 17.55
CA ALA A 37 -13.11 -3.87 16.80
C ALA A 37 -12.23 -5.09 17.07
N ALA A 38 -12.86 -6.25 17.32
CA ALA A 38 -12.15 -7.50 17.52
C ALA A 38 -11.31 -7.85 16.28
N ALA A 39 -10.07 -8.28 16.53
CA ALA A 39 -9.17 -8.67 15.46
C ALA A 39 -9.67 -9.92 14.73
N ALA A 40 -9.65 -9.88 13.40
CA ALA A 40 -10.03 -11.00 12.55
C ALA A 40 -8.98 -11.22 11.44
N THR A 41 -8.72 -12.48 11.12
CA THR A 41 -7.80 -12.87 10.05
C THR A 41 -8.60 -13.37 8.85
N PRO A 42 -8.46 -12.74 7.67
CA PRO A 42 -9.12 -13.24 6.47
C PRO A 42 -8.48 -14.57 6.06
N THR A 43 -9.28 -15.42 5.42
CA THR A 43 -8.88 -16.76 4.98
C THR A 43 -8.68 -16.85 3.45
N SER A 44 -9.05 -15.80 2.73
CA SER A 44 -8.92 -15.72 1.27
C SER A 44 -8.76 -14.28 0.79
N ASN A 45 -8.23 -14.12 -0.43
CA ASN A 45 -8.14 -12.83 -1.12
C ASN A 45 -9.51 -12.15 -1.25
N ALA A 46 -10.55 -12.92 -1.58
CA ALA A 46 -11.91 -12.40 -1.71
C ALA A 46 -12.46 -11.85 -0.38
N GLN A 47 -12.21 -12.56 0.73
CA GLN A 47 -12.59 -12.08 2.06
C GLN A 47 -11.82 -10.81 2.46
N LEU A 48 -10.52 -10.74 2.14
CA LEU A 48 -9.73 -9.54 2.37
C LEU A 48 -10.25 -8.34 1.57
N ILE A 49 -10.56 -8.50 0.28
CA ILE A 49 -11.19 -7.46 -0.56
C ILE A 49 -12.50 -6.98 0.09
N SER A 50 -13.36 -7.91 0.50
CA SER A 50 -14.65 -7.59 1.11
C SER A 50 -14.48 -6.81 2.42
N TRP A 51 -13.63 -7.29 3.33
CA TRP A 51 -13.44 -6.66 4.64
C TRP A 51 -12.75 -5.32 4.57
N LEU A 52 -11.81 -5.11 3.63
CA LEU A 52 -11.16 -3.81 3.47
C LEU A 52 -12.13 -2.74 2.95
N SER A 53 -13.09 -3.13 2.10
CA SER A 53 -13.94 -2.18 1.38
C SER A 53 -15.30 -1.91 2.04
N ASP A 54 -15.73 -2.74 2.99
CA ASP A 54 -17.03 -2.58 3.64
C ASP A 54 -17.10 -1.36 4.58
N SER A 55 -18.32 -1.05 5.04
CA SER A 55 -18.58 0.06 5.97
C SER A 55 -18.36 -0.30 7.45
N THR A 56 -17.98 -1.54 7.77
CA THR A 56 -17.82 -2.00 9.16
C THR A 56 -16.46 -1.58 9.69
N ALA A 57 -16.39 -1.05 10.92
CA ALA A 57 -15.10 -0.83 11.56
C ALA A 57 -14.40 -2.17 11.81
N ARG A 58 -13.16 -2.34 11.36
CA ARG A 58 -12.47 -3.64 11.42
C ARG A 58 -11.01 -3.51 11.80
N THR A 59 -10.56 -4.50 12.58
CA THR A 59 -9.15 -4.81 12.77
C THR A 59 -8.83 -6.11 12.04
N ILE A 60 -8.09 -6.00 10.94
CA ILE A 60 -7.78 -7.07 10.01
C ILE A 60 -6.31 -7.46 10.20
N VAL A 61 -6.05 -8.71 10.57
CA VAL A 61 -4.69 -9.20 10.83
C VAL A 61 -4.31 -10.23 9.79
N LEU A 62 -3.34 -9.88 8.93
CA LEU A 62 -2.73 -10.80 7.99
C LEU A 62 -1.70 -11.65 8.73
N THR A 63 -1.76 -12.96 8.56
CA THR A 63 -0.82 -13.92 9.18
C THR A 63 0.09 -14.60 8.16
N SER A 64 -0.13 -14.32 6.87
CA SER A 64 0.63 -14.82 5.74
C SER A 64 0.67 -13.76 4.63
N THR A 65 1.38 -14.06 3.55
CA THR A 65 1.29 -13.28 2.31
C THR A 65 0.00 -13.61 1.58
N PHE A 66 -0.75 -12.58 1.19
CA PHE A 66 -1.87 -12.68 0.26
C PHE A 66 -1.36 -12.33 -1.13
N ASP A 67 -1.22 -13.35 -1.98
CA ASP A 67 -0.71 -13.21 -3.34
C ASP A 67 -1.87 -12.93 -4.32
N PHE A 68 -1.85 -11.74 -4.92
CA PHE A 68 -2.81 -11.28 -5.91
C PHE A 68 -2.23 -11.23 -7.32
N THR A 69 -0.97 -11.63 -7.53
CA THR A 69 -0.25 -11.48 -8.81
C THR A 69 -1.10 -11.93 -9.99
N SER A 70 -1.65 -13.14 -9.96
CA SER A 70 -2.49 -13.66 -11.04
C SER A 70 -4.00 -13.53 -10.80
N TYR A 71 -4.44 -12.87 -9.72
CA TYR A 71 -5.85 -12.87 -9.29
C TYR A 71 -6.79 -12.24 -10.34
N TYR A 72 -6.34 -11.20 -11.03
CA TYR A 72 -7.05 -10.55 -12.12
C TYR A 72 -6.51 -10.93 -13.52
N GLY A 73 -5.66 -11.97 -13.59
CA GLY A 73 -5.03 -12.40 -14.84
C GLY A 73 -3.97 -11.44 -15.40
N THR A 74 -3.67 -11.61 -16.68
CA THR A 74 -2.69 -10.83 -17.42
C THR A 74 -3.33 -10.11 -18.59
N THR A 75 -2.76 -8.99 -19.00
CA THR A 75 -3.10 -8.30 -20.25
C THR A 75 -1.85 -8.01 -21.06
N SER A 76 -2.02 -7.70 -22.35
CA SER A 76 -0.94 -7.28 -23.24
C SER A 76 -1.30 -5.97 -23.92
N GLY A 77 -0.32 -5.09 -24.11
CA GLY A 77 -0.57 -3.80 -24.73
C GLY A 77 0.70 -3.05 -25.04
N LYS A 78 0.51 -1.82 -25.52
CA LYS A 78 1.58 -0.94 -25.94
C LYS A 78 2.44 -0.48 -24.75
N ILE A 79 3.74 -0.43 -24.98
CA ILE A 79 4.75 0.17 -24.11
C ILE A 79 5.63 1.15 -24.89
N CYS A 80 6.33 2.01 -24.18
CA CYS A 80 7.49 2.73 -24.67
C CYS A 80 8.73 2.45 -23.81
N LYS A 81 9.90 2.66 -24.41
CA LYS A 81 11.23 2.42 -23.82
C LYS A 81 12.00 3.74 -23.70
N PRO A 82 11.60 4.65 -22.79
CA PRO A 82 12.26 5.95 -22.65
C PRO A 82 13.64 5.83 -22.01
N TRP A 83 13.88 4.76 -21.24
CA TRP A 83 15.17 4.48 -20.61
C TRP A 83 15.94 3.46 -21.46
N THR A 84 17.08 3.89 -22.02
CA THR A 84 17.93 3.09 -22.93
C THR A 84 19.23 2.62 -22.27
N CYS A 85 19.32 2.75 -20.94
CA CYS A 85 20.47 2.32 -20.16
C CYS A 85 20.58 0.78 -20.05
N SER A 86 21.65 0.30 -19.43
CA SER A 86 21.91 -1.13 -19.18
C SER A 86 22.60 -1.34 -17.82
N PRO A 87 22.35 -2.46 -17.11
CA PRO A 87 21.42 -3.55 -17.44
C PRO A 87 19.97 -3.26 -17.03
N ASN A 88 19.03 -3.97 -17.67
CA ASN A 88 17.62 -4.06 -17.27
C ASN A 88 16.91 -2.70 -17.09
N PRO A 89 16.78 -1.88 -18.16
CA PRO A 89 15.94 -0.70 -18.08
C PRO A 89 14.49 -1.09 -17.76
N GLN A 90 13.84 -0.29 -16.93
CA GLN A 90 12.37 -0.31 -16.89
C GLN A 90 11.82 0.07 -18.27
N VAL A 91 10.57 -0.29 -18.51
CA VAL A 91 9.77 0.20 -19.64
C VAL A 91 8.47 0.79 -19.10
N ALA A 92 7.79 1.63 -19.88
CA ALA A 92 6.53 2.24 -19.44
C ALA A 92 5.35 1.63 -20.18
N ILE A 93 4.33 1.19 -19.44
CA ILE A 93 3.01 0.89 -20.02
C ILE A 93 2.41 2.20 -20.53
N ASP A 94 1.84 2.16 -21.72
CA ASP A 94 1.22 3.33 -22.34
C ASP A 94 -0.16 3.65 -21.73
N SER A 95 -0.15 4.05 -20.46
CA SER A 95 -1.35 4.42 -19.71
C SER A 95 -1.79 5.83 -20.10
N ASN A 96 -3.04 5.99 -20.57
CA ASN A 96 -3.60 7.28 -20.97
C ASN A 96 -2.71 8.04 -21.99
N SER A 97 -2.14 7.32 -22.96
CA SER A 97 -1.24 7.88 -23.98
C SER A 97 -0.02 8.59 -23.39
N TRP A 98 0.48 8.09 -22.26
CA TRP A 98 1.66 8.66 -21.59
C TRP A 98 2.89 8.62 -22.50
N CYS A 99 3.02 7.57 -23.32
CA CYS A 99 4.16 7.44 -24.22
C CYS A 99 4.19 8.56 -25.25
N GLU A 100 3.06 8.89 -25.89
CA GLU A 100 2.98 10.01 -26.83
C GLU A 100 3.12 11.36 -26.14
N ASN A 101 2.44 11.54 -25.01
CA ASN A 101 2.34 12.82 -24.34
C ASN A 101 3.65 13.25 -23.68
N TYR A 102 4.43 12.30 -23.17
CA TYR A 102 5.62 12.60 -22.35
C TYR A 102 6.92 12.02 -22.92
N GLN A 103 6.86 11.03 -23.81
CA GLN A 103 8.04 10.37 -24.39
C GLN A 103 7.88 10.14 -25.91
N PRO A 104 7.52 11.18 -26.69
CA PRO A 104 7.12 11.01 -28.10
C PRO A 104 8.20 10.41 -29.00
N SER A 105 9.48 10.54 -28.62
CA SER A 105 10.63 10.01 -29.36
C SER A 105 11.09 8.63 -28.87
N ALA A 106 10.49 8.09 -27.82
CA ALA A 106 10.90 6.79 -27.29
C ALA A 106 10.48 5.64 -28.22
N ALA A 107 11.32 4.61 -28.33
CA ALA A 107 10.97 3.41 -29.07
C ALA A 107 9.75 2.73 -28.42
N THR A 108 8.83 2.23 -29.23
CA THR A 108 7.61 1.55 -28.76
C THR A 108 7.70 0.03 -28.93
N GLY A 109 6.78 -0.69 -28.29
CA GLY A 109 6.64 -2.13 -28.44
C GLY A 109 5.39 -2.65 -27.75
N THR A 110 5.33 -3.97 -27.60
CA THR A 110 4.26 -4.68 -26.89
C THR A 110 4.85 -5.51 -25.75
N ALA A 111 4.17 -5.54 -24.62
CA ALA A 111 4.51 -6.41 -23.49
C ALA A 111 3.26 -6.95 -22.81
N SER A 112 3.44 -7.94 -21.93
CA SER A 112 2.39 -8.49 -21.08
C SER A 112 2.70 -8.23 -19.61
N TRP A 113 1.67 -7.95 -18.82
CA TRP A 113 1.80 -7.69 -17.38
C TRP A 113 0.58 -8.20 -16.61
N TYR A 114 0.72 -8.29 -15.29
CA TYR A 114 -0.38 -8.67 -14.40
C TYR A 114 -1.32 -7.50 -14.18
N VAL A 115 -2.63 -7.74 -14.34
CA VAL A 115 -3.66 -6.69 -14.24
C VAL A 115 -3.80 -6.18 -12.80
N ALA A 116 -3.55 -7.04 -11.81
CA ALA A 116 -3.72 -6.74 -10.38
C ALA A 116 -2.93 -5.52 -9.89
N GLY A 117 -1.75 -5.26 -10.48
CA GLY A 117 -0.95 -4.09 -10.12
C GLY A 117 -1.44 -2.78 -10.75
N THR A 118 -2.27 -2.84 -11.79
CA THR A 118 -2.54 -1.67 -12.63
C THR A 118 -3.78 -0.89 -12.20
N GLY A 119 -3.69 0.44 -12.12
CA GLY A 119 -4.85 1.33 -12.00
C GLY A 119 -5.72 1.18 -10.74
N TYR A 120 -6.55 2.18 -10.46
CA TYR A 120 -7.37 2.22 -9.23
C TYR A 120 -8.48 1.18 -9.18
N SER A 121 -8.94 0.69 -10.34
CA SER A 121 -10.03 -0.29 -10.42
C SER A 121 -9.65 -1.66 -9.86
N TYR A 122 -8.34 -1.99 -9.82
CA TYR A 122 -7.85 -3.29 -9.38
C TYR A 122 -7.16 -3.26 -8.01
N MET A 123 -6.71 -2.09 -7.53
CA MET A 123 -6.12 -1.95 -6.21
C MET A 123 -7.08 -2.35 -5.09
N LEU A 124 -6.53 -2.81 -3.96
CA LEU A 124 -7.30 -3.11 -2.76
C LEU A 124 -7.80 -1.82 -2.13
N LYS A 125 -9.08 -1.51 -2.35
CA LYS A 125 -9.74 -0.36 -1.73
C LYS A 125 -9.85 -0.56 -0.22
N VAL A 126 -9.32 0.41 0.52
CA VAL A 126 -9.41 0.47 1.99
C VAL A 126 -10.40 1.56 2.35
N GLY A 127 -11.56 1.15 2.87
CA GLY A 127 -12.60 2.05 3.35
C GLY A 127 -12.24 2.70 4.69
N SER A 128 -13.17 3.50 5.22
CA SER A 128 -13.00 4.16 6.51
C SER A 128 -13.00 3.19 7.70
N ASN A 129 -12.37 3.60 8.81
CA ASN A 129 -12.32 2.88 10.10
C ASN A 129 -11.72 1.47 9.97
N LYS A 130 -10.57 1.38 9.32
CA LYS A 130 -9.86 0.12 9.10
C LYS A 130 -8.51 0.15 9.79
N THR A 131 -8.17 -0.93 10.48
CA THR A 131 -6.81 -1.25 10.93
C THR A 131 -6.38 -2.51 10.19
N LEU A 132 -5.35 -2.42 9.36
CA LEU A 132 -4.74 -3.56 8.66
C LEU A 132 -3.34 -3.81 9.21
N LEU A 133 -3.12 -4.99 9.79
CA LEU A 133 -1.89 -5.36 10.48
C LEU A 133 -1.26 -6.59 9.86
N GLY A 134 0.06 -6.61 9.73
CA GLY A 134 0.81 -7.86 9.50
C GLY A 134 1.28 -8.47 10.81
N LYS A 135 1.15 -9.79 10.95
CA LYS A 135 1.72 -10.57 12.04
C LYS A 135 3.09 -11.14 11.63
N GLY A 136 4.09 -10.99 12.50
CA GLY A 136 5.45 -11.45 12.21
C GLY A 136 6.14 -10.54 11.21
N SER A 137 7.06 -11.11 10.42
CA SER A 137 7.97 -10.35 9.53
C SER A 137 7.69 -10.52 8.04
N SER A 138 6.68 -11.31 7.65
CA SER A 138 6.42 -11.67 6.24
C SER A 138 4.96 -11.53 5.81
N ALA A 139 4.05 -11.26 6.73
CA ALA A 139 2.63 -11.08 6.40
C ALA A 139 2.43 -9.80 5.57
N GLY A 140 1.57 -9.86 4.57
CA GLY A 140 1.44 -8.75 3.65
C GLY A 140 0.79 -9.09 2.31
N LEU A 141 1.11 -8.28 1.31
CA LEU A 141 0.52 -8.27 -0.02
C LEU A 141 1.58 -8.47 -1.09
N LYS A 142 1.25 -9.28 -2.08
CA LYS A 142 2.08 -9.49 -3.26
C LYS A 142 1.28 -9.27 -4.54
N GLY A 143 1.86 -8.56 -5.50
CA GLY A 143 1.26 -8.33 -6.83
C GLY A 143 0.16 -7.27 -6.88
N ILE A 144 -0.18 -6.63 -5.76
CA ILE A 144 -1.24 -5.61 -5.67
C ILE A 144 -0.91 -4.53 -4.63
N GLY A 145 -1.39 -3.32 -4.86
CA GLY A 145 -1.28 -2.19 -3.93
C GLY A 145 -2.59 -1.87 -3.19
N LEU A 146 -2.49 -0.96 -2.22
CA LEU A 146 -3.60 -0.44 -1.42
C LEU A 146 -4.05 0.93 -1.93
N LEU A 147 -5.37 1.12 -2.04
CA LEU A 147 -5.99 2.40 -2.40
C LEU A 147 -6.83 2.93 -1.24
N ILE A 148 -6.33 3.98 -0.58
CA ILE A 148 -7.06 4.74 0.44
C ILE A 148 -7.69 5.93 -0.26
N GLN A 149 -8.89 5.73 -0.81
CA GLN A 149 -9.62 6.76 -1.55
C GLN A 149 -10.88 7.16 -0.79
N ASN A 150 -11.11 8.46 -0.63
CA ASN A 150 -12.31 9.00 0.04
C ASN A 150 -12.57 8.30 1.39
N SER A 151 -11.51 8.01 2.13
CA SER A 151 -11.55 7.20 3.34
C SER A 151 -10.90 7.92 4.50
N ASN A 152 -11.42 7.69 5.69
CA ASN A 152 -10.96 8.34 6.92
C ASN A 152 -10.70 7.31 8.00
N ASN A 153 -9.76 7.63 8.89
CA ASN A 153 -9.42 6.82 10.04
C ASN A 153 -8.92 5.43 9.65
N VAL A 154 -7.76 5.38 8.98
CA VAL A 154 -7.15 4.14 8.47
C VAL A 154 -5.76 3.94 9.06
N ILE A 155 -5.47 2.75 9.56
CA ILE A 155 -4.13 2.32 9.98
C ILE A 155 -3.67 1.17 9.09
N ILE A 156 -2.49 1.30 8.49
CA ILE A 156 -1.80 0.23 7.76
C ILE A 156 -0.44 0.02 8.43
N GLN A 157 -0.25 -1.11 9.11
CA GLN A 157 0.96 -1.35 9.90
C GLN A 157 1.59 -2.73 9.71
N ASN A 158 2.93 -2.75 9.66
CA ASN A 158 3.74 -3.97 9.65
C ASN A 158 3.44 -4.94 8.49
N LEU A 159 3.17 -4.42 7.29
CA LEU A 159 2.99 -5.23 6.09
C LEU A 159 4.25 -5.29 5.24
N VAL A 160 4.50 -6.45 4.62
CA VAL A 160 5.35 -6.54 3.43
C VAL A 160 4.48 -6.31 2.19
N ILE A 161 4.76 -5.27 1.40
CA ILE A 161 4.06 -4.99 0.13
C ILE A 161 5.07 -5.12 -1.00
N SER A 162 4.84 -6.04 -1.94
CA SER A 162 5.89 -6.41 -2.89
C SER A 162 5.43 -6.92 -4.25
N ASP A 163 6.39 -6.97 -5.18
CA ASP A 163 6.33 -7.67 -6.46
C ASP A 163 5.16 -7.21 -7.35
N ILE A 164 5.02 -5.89 -7.50
CA ILE A 164 3.98 -5.26 -8.31
C ILE A 164 4.58 -4.82 -9.64
N ASN A 165 4.61 -5.71 -10.63
CA ASN A 165 5.02 -5.42 -12.02
C ASN A 165 6.33 -4.58 -12.12
N ALA A 166 7.38 -4.95 -11.38
CA ALA A 166 8.57 -4.10 -11.17
C ALA A 166 9.28 -3.60 -12.45
N GLN A 167 9.18 -4.35 -13.56
CA GLN A 167 9.74 -3.95 -14.85
C GLN A 167 9.00 -2.76 -15.49
N PHE A 168 7.75 -2.52 -15.11
CA PHE A 168 6.83 -1.64 -15.80
C PHE A 168 6.51 -0.39 -14.97
N VAL A 169 6.96 0.77 -15.42
CA VAL A 169 6.36 2.05 -15.00
C VAL A 169 4.91 2.07 -15.46
N TRP A 170 4.02 2.58 -14.59
CA TRP A 170 2.56 2.38 -14.65
C TRP A 170 2.06 0.94 -14.39
N GLY A 171 2.97 0.02 -14.07
CA GLY A 171 2.64 -1.36 -13.68
C GLY A 171 2.02 -1.48 -12.28
N GLY A 172 2.18 -0.45 -11.44
CA GLY A 172 1.49 -0.31 -10.17
C GLY A 172 2.22 0.50 -9.12
N ASP A 173 1.47 0.94 -8.12
CA ASP A 173 1.96 1.60 -6.91
C ASP A 173 1.63 0.75 -5.69
N ALA A 174 2.43 0.83 -4.62
CA ALA A 174 2.20 0.04 -3.42
C ALA A 174 1.10 0.64 -2.52
N ILE A 175 1.17 1.92 -2.18
CA ILE A 175 0.14 2.60 -1.39
C ILE A 175 -0.22 3.92 -2.05
N THR A 176 -1.49 4.04 -2.44
CA THR A 176 -2.06 5.24 -3.05
C THR A 176 -3.08 5.86 -2.13
N ILE A 177 -2.93 7.15 -1.84
CA ILE A 177 -3.82 7.93 -0.98
C ILE A 177 -4.49 9.01 -1.82
N VAL A 178 -5.79 8.90 -2.05
CA VAL A 178 -6.56 9.90 -2.79
C VAL A 178 -7.58 10.51 -1.84
N GLY A 179 -7.34 11.77 -1.47
CA GLY A 179 -8.21 12.50 -0.56
C GLY A 179 -9.48 12.99 -1.25
N SER A 180 -10.12 13.96 -0.62
CA SER A 180 -11.32 14.63 -1.13
C SER A 180 -11.52 15.95 -0.40
N THR A 181 -12.29 16.87 -1.00
CA THR A 181 -12.63 18.17 -0.41
C THR A 181 -13.50 18.07 0.85
N ASN A 182 -14.08 16.89 1.15
CA ASN A 182 -15.02 16.68 2.26
C ASN A 182 -14.36 16.34 3.61
N GLY A 183 -13.06 16.62 3.78
CA GLY A 183 -12.36 16.46 5.06
C GLY A 183 -11.85 15.04 5.38
N TYR A 184 -11.68 14.19 4.36
CA TYR A 184 -11.04 12.88 4.51
C TYR A 184 -9.52 13.01 4.71
N GLY A 185 -8.94 12.12 5.51
CA GLY A 185 -7.50 11.88 5.47
C GLY A 185 -6.79 11.50 6.77
N LEU A 186 -7.50 11.19 7.88
CA LEU A 186 -6.86 10.59 9.05
C LEU A 186 -6.31 9.21 8.67
N SER A 187 -5.03 9.13 8.37
CA SER A 187 -4.37 7.88 7.97
C SER A 187 -3.00 7.76 8.59
N TRP A 188 -2.67 6.55 9.04
CA TRP A 188 -1.36 6.22 9.58
C TRP A 188 -0.78 4.99 8.87
N ILE A 189 0.31 5.22 8.14
CA ILE A 189 1.04 4.21 7.36
C ILE A 189 2.39 3.97 8.04
N ASP A 190 2.53 2.84 8.73
CA ASP A 190 3.60 2.65 9.70
C ASP A 190 4.32 1.29 9.61
N HIS A 191 5.64 1.27 9.75
CA HIS A 191 6.43 0.02 9.81
C HIS A 191 6.20 -0.95 8.64
N ASN A 192 5.80 -0.47 7.47
CA ASN A 192 5.65 -1.31 6.28
C ASN A 192 6.99 -1.48 5.57
N TYR A 193 7.22 -2.66 5.00
CA TYR A 193 8.35 -2.96 4.14
C TYR A 193 7.89 -3.01 2.69
N ILE A 194 8.36 -2.11 1.84
CA ILE A 194 7.93 -2.00 0.45
C ILE A 194 9.11 -2.26 -0.49
N LYS A 195 8.94 -3.17 -1.46
CA LYS A 195 9.98 -3.54 -2.44
C LYS A 195 9.42 -3.93 -3.79
N ASN A 196 10.25 -3.87 -4.83
CA ASN A 196 9.98 -4.47 -6.14
C ASN A 196 8.62 -4.05 -6.75
N VAL A 197 8.39 -2.73 -6.82
CA VAL A 197 7.17 -2.10 -7.34
C VAL A 197 7.50 -1.38 -8.65
N GLY A 198 6.60 -1.41 -9.62
CA GLY A 198 6.84 -0.82 -10.95
C GLY A 198 6.98 0.70 -10.91
N ARG A 199 6.19 1.37 -10.06
CA ARG A 199 6.22 2.82 -9.86
C ARG A 199 6.24 3.16 -8.36
N GLN A 200 5.33 3.96 -7.86
CA GLN A 200 5.50 4.62 -6.56
C GLN A 200 5.40 3.63 -5.39
N PHE A 201 6.29 3.74 -4.40
CA PHE A 201 6.04 3.07 -3.12
C PHE A 201 4.90 3.76 -2.38
N ILE A 202 4.93 5.09 -2.29
CA ILE A 202 3.83 5.89 -1.76
C ILE A 202 3.46 6.98 -2.76
N VAL A 203 2.17 7.17 -3.02
CA VAL A 203 1.69 8.27 -3.84
C VAL A 203 0.42 8.88 -3.28
N THR A 204 0.31 10.21 -3.35
CA THR A 204 -0.98 10.88 -3.15
C THR A 204 -1.60 11.26 -4.49
N GLY A 205 -2.93 11.31 -4.54
CA GLY A 205 -3.64 12.00 -5.61
C GLY A 205 -3.51 13.52 -5.51
N TYR A 206 -4.14 14.23 -6.46
CA TYR A 206 -4.17 15.69 -6.51
C TYR A 206 -5.20 16.31 -5.54
N ASP A 207 -6.26 15.56 -5.23
CA ASP A 207 -7.32 15.99 -4.32
C ASP A 207 -6.79 16.16 -2.88
N PRO A 208 -7.33 17.11 -2.10
CA PRO A 208 -6.86 17.37 -0.75
C PRO A 208 -6.93 16.15 0.15
N ALA A 209 -5.81 15.78 0.75
CA ALA A 209 -5.70 14.69 1.71
C ALA A 209 -5.02 15.23 2.97
N LYS A 210 -5.74 15.22 4.10
CA LYS A 210 -5.33 15.95 5.30
C LYS A 210 -5.18 15.01 6.49
N ASN A 211 -4.21 15.26 7.36
CA ASN A 211 -4.01 14.50 8.60
C ASN A 211 -3.40 13.11 8.37
N ILE A 212 -2.44 13.04 7.46
CA ILE A 212 -1.74 11.80 7.10
C ILE A 212 -0.42 11.74 7.85
N THR A 213 -0.10 10.56 8.39
CA THR A 213 1.25 10.25 8.88
C THR A 213 1.76 9.00 8.22
N ILE A 214 2.94 9.12 7.63
CA ILE A 214 3.70 8.03 7.06
C ILE A 214 4.96 7.98 7.92
N SER A 215 5.16 6.89 8.67
CA SER A 215 6.29 6.78 9.60
C SER A 215 6.94 5.41 9.62
N ASN A 216 8.23 5.35 9.95
CA ASN A 216 8.95 4.09 10.25
C ASN A 216 8.89 3.01 9.14
N ASN A 217 8.50 3.36 7.92
CA ASN A 217 8.48 2.42 6.80
C ASN A 217 9.90 2.18 6.28
N VAL A 218 10.13 0.96 5.77
CA VAL A 218 11.33 0.57 5.04
C VAL A 218 11.02 0.60 3.54
N PHE A 219 11.72 1.47 2.82
CA PHE A 219 11.67 1.55 1.37
C PHE A 219 12.90 0.86 0.79
N ASP A 220 12.74 -0.39 0.37
CA ASP A 220 13.82 -1.18 -0.21
C ASP A 220 13.96 -0.86 -1.70
N GLY A 221 14.89 0.04 -2.01
CA GLY A 221 15.11 0.54 -3.37
C GLY A 221 15.86 -0.42 -4.29
N ARG A 222 16.38 -1.54 -3.78
CA ARG A 222 17.09 -2.51 -4.61
C ARG A 222 16.13 -3.09 -5.65
N ALA A 223 16.46 -2.92 -6.92
CA ALA A 223 15.58 -3.30 -8.02
C ALA A 223 16.33 -3.98 -9.16
N THR A 224 15.79 -5.09 -9.67
CA THR A 224 16.32 -5.74 -10.89
C THR A 224 16.17 -4.86 -12.12
N TYR A 225 15.05 -4.13 -12.19
CA TYR A 225 14.74 -3.17 -13.25
C TYR A 225 14.70 -1.77 -12.66
N SER A 226 15.36 -0.80 -13.30
CA SER A 226 15.31 0.61 -12.85
C SER A 226 15.32 1.56 -14.04
N ALA A 227 14.70 2.73 -13.86
CA ALA A 227 14.70 3.81 -14.86
C ALA A 227 16.11 4.30 -15.24
N VAL A 228 17.11 4.05 -14.40
CA VAL A 228 18.51 4.46 -14.62
C VAL A 228 19.50 3.28 -14.59
N CYS A 229 19.00 2.04 -14.63
CA CYS A 229 19.78 0.81 -14.78
C CYS A 229 20.93 0.62 -13.77
N ASN A 230 20.81 1.18 -12.58
CA ASN A 230 21.85 1.14 -11.54
C ASN A 230 21.43 0.28 -10.32
N GLY A 231 20.36 -0.51 -10.48
CA GLY A 231 19.81 -1.33 -9.41
C GLY A 231 19.05 -0.56 -8.34
N LYS A 232 18.76 0.73 -8.55
CA LYS A 232 18.09 1.61 -7.57
C LYS A 232 16.74 2.09 -8.08
N HIS A 233 15.72 1.95 -7.23
CA HIS A 233 14.36 2.38 -7.50
C HIS A 233 14.30 3.91 -7.55
N TYR A 234 13.62 4.45 -8.56
CA TYR A 234 13.48 5.90 -8.75
C TYR A 234 12.19 6.45 -8.09
N TRP A 235 11.15 5.63 -8.04
CA TRP A 235 9.78 6.05 -7.74
C TRP A 235 9.43 5.77 -6.27
N VAL A 236 10.05 6.48 -5.34
CA VAL A 236 9.86 6.21 -3.90
C VAL A 236 8.56 6.84 -3.40
N ALA A 237 8.49 8.18 -3.38
CA ALA A 237 7.34 8.90 -2.89
C ALA A 237 7.01 10.08 -3.80
N LEU A 238 5.74 10.22 -4.14
CA LEU A 238 5.25 11.36 -4.91
C LEU A 238 4.03 11.97 -4.21
N PHE A 239 4.19 13.19 -3.71
CA PHE A 239 3.14 13.95 -3.02
C PHE A 239 2.64 15.09 -3.90
N THR A 240 1.53 14.87 -4.62
CA THR A 240 0.88 15.89 -5.48
C THR A 240 -0.38 16.49 -4.87
N VAL A 241 -0.65 16.20 -3.60
CA VAL A 241 -1.83 16.64 -2.87
C VAL A 241 -1.91 18.17 -2.79
N SER A 242 -3.07 18.72 -3.11
CA SER A 242 -3.37 20.13 -2.82
C SER A 242 -3.58 20.33 -1.31
N GLN A 243 -2.81 21.24 -0.69
CA GLN A 243 -2.79 21.50 0.77
C GLN A 243 -2.23 20.34 1.62
N PRO A 244 -0.91 20.06 1.56
CA PRO A 244 -0.32 18.93 2.27
C PRO A 244 -0.38 19.11 3.79
N HIS A 245 -1.21 18.32 4.47
CA HIS A 245 -1.14 18.10 5.92
C HIS A 245 -0.64 16.68 6.16
N LEU A 246 0.67 16.48 5.90
CA LEU A 246 1.31 15.17 5.85
C LEU A 246 2.60 15.19 6.66
N SER A 247 2.75 14.22 7.56
CA SER A 247 4.00 13.94 8.27
C SER A 247 4.69 12.75 7.61
N PHE A 248 5.91 12.95 7.10
CA PHE A 248 6.76 11.90 6.52
C PHE A 248 8.04 11.81 7.36
N ALA A 249 8.15 10.80 8.22
CA ALA A 249 9.16 10.79 9.27
C ALA A 249 9.74 9.41 9.56
N ARG A 250 11.03 9.37 9.94
CA ARG A 250 11.72 8.18 10.47
C ARG A 250 11.73 6.99 9.52
N HIS A 251 11.75 7.24 8.21
CA HIS A 251 11.89 6.18 7.22
C HIS A 251 13.31 5.64 7.19
N PHE A 252 13.43 4.33 7.07
CA PHE A 252 14.70 3.72 6.69
C PHE A 252 14.68 3.44 5.20
N GLY A 253 15.72 3.93 4.54
CA GLY A 253 15.85 3.83 3.10
C GLY A 253 17.25 3.40 2.73
N HIS A 254 17.36 2.34 1.93
CA HIS A 254 18.62 1.97 1.31
C HIS A 254 18.41 1.70 -0.18
N ASP A 255 19.40 2.13 -0.97
CA ASP A 255 19.52 1.83 -2.40
C ASP A 255 18.38 2.31 -3.33
N TYR A 256 17.82 3.50 -3.09
CA TYR A 256 16.99 4.21 -4.07
C TYR A 256 17.66 5.51 -4.56
N PHE A 257 17.18 6.04 -5.68
CA PHE A 257 17.59 7.35 -6.18
C PHE A 257 16.93 8.47 -5.36
N GLN A 258 17.70 9.38 -4.78
CA GLN A 258 17.19 10.63 -4.23
C GLN A 258 17.25 11.70 -5.31
N SER A 259 16.12 12.08 -5.89
CA SER A 259 16.04 13.31 -6.67
C SER A 259 16.01 14.49 -5.70
N GLY A 260 17.13 15.23 -5.60
CA GLY A 260 17.12 16.56 -5.00
C GLY A 260 16.37 17.52 -5.93
N ASN A 261 15.41 18.25 -5.35
CA ASN A 261 14.66 19.41 -5.89
C ASN A 261 14.28 19.38 -7.39
N LEU A 262 12.97 19.24 -7.65
CA LEU A 262 12.30 19.94 -8.73
C LEU A 262 11.44 21.05 -8.12
#